data_AF-A0A936XQE7-F1
#
_entry.id   AF-A0A936XQE7-F1
#
_cell.length_a   1.000
_cell.length_b   1.000
_cell.length_c   1.000
_cell.angle_alpha   90.00
_cell.angle_beta   90.00
_cell.angle_gamma   90.00
#
_symmetry.space_group_name_H-M   'P 1'
#
loop_
_entity.id
_entity.type
_entity.pdbx_description
1 polymer ?
#
loop_
_entity_poly.entity_id
_entity_poly.type
_entity_poly.pdbx_seq_one_letter_code
_entity_poly.pdbx_strand_id
1 'polypeptide(L)'
;MKKQLLLMVVAATISITSVNAQGGGNFQRRTPEERLKIVHDKLDSAFKLDAATMTKADDVFLTFYKDSDKKMDEIRSAGGAREEMMAARQKLMEERDAKLKGVLTEAQMKIWKDQIEPAMRPQRPAGGGGQ
;
A
#
# COMPACT_ATOMS: atom_id res chain seq x y z
N MET A 1 21.73 26.73 41.43
CA MET A 1 22.39 25.44 41.79
C MET A 1 22.09 25.21 43.26
N LYS A 2 21.49 24.12 43.75
CA LYS A 2 21.59 22.73 43.32
C LYS A 2 20.44 21.91 43.99
N LYS A 3 19.81 21.02 43.21
CA LYS A 3 19.11 19.77 43.60
C LYS A 3 17.71 19.95 44.23
N GLN A 4 16.63 20.04 43.45
CA GLN A 4 15.89 18.93 42.81
C GLN A 4 15.77 17.69 43.71
N LEU A 5 14.65 17.57 44.44
CA LEU A 5 14.19 16.34 45.08
C LEU A 5 12.78 16.56 45.66
N LEU A 6 11.74 16.51 44.83
CA LEU A 6 10.41 16.03 45.26
C LEU A 6 9.45 15.89 44.07
N LEU A 7 9.45 14.74 43.39
CA LEU A 7 8.24 14.23 42.72
C LEU A 7 8.41 12.72 42.44
N MET A 8 8.34 11.91 43.50
CA MET A 8 8.23 10.44 43.41
C MET A 8 6.80 10.04 43.82
N VAL A 9 5.84 10.24 42.92
CA VAL A 9 4.52 9.58 42.90
C VAL A 9 4.15 9.59 41.42
N VAL A 10 4.29 8.52 40.65
CA VAL A 10 3.34 7.41 40.48
C VAL A 10 4.11 6.32 39.70
N ALA A 11 4.57 5.27 40.37
CA ALA A 11 5.25 4.14 39.72
C ALA A 11 4.85 2.83 40.41
N ALA A 12 3.61 2.43 40.20
CA ALA A 12 2.98 1.14 40.51
C ALA A 12 1.49 1.37 40.24
N THR A 13 0.71 0.63 39.47
CA THR A 13 0.80 -0.74 38.97
C THR A 13 -0.41 -0.89 38.07
N ILE A 14 -0.23 -1.09 36.76
CA ILE A 14 -1.23 -1.79 35.94
C ILE A 14 -0.45 -2.74 35.05
N SER A 15 -0.24 -3.95 35.56
CA SER A 15 0.23 -5.10 34.81
C SER A 15 -0.96 -6.03 34.65
N ILE A 16 -1.67 -5.99 33.50
CA ILE A 16 -2.50 -7.12 33.07
C ILE A 16 -2.38 -7.30 31.54
N THR A 17 -1.61 -8.34 31.22
CA THR A 17 -1.65 -9.25 30.06
C THR A 17 -1.34 -8.73 28.67
N SER A 18 -0.08 -8.93 28.30
CA SER A 18 0.37 -9.33 26.96
C SER A 18 -0.49 -10.43 26.36
N VAL A 19 -1.20 -10.13 25.26
CA VAL A 19 -1.79 -11.13 24.36
C VAL A 19 -1.27 -10.86 22.95
N ASN A 20 -0.36 -11.75 22.56
CA ASN A 20 0.10 -12.10 21.20
C ASN A 20 0.91 -11.08 20.39
N ALA A 21 2.23 -11.31 20.47
CA ALA A 21 3.24 -10.95 19.51
C ALA A 21 2.97 -11.58 18.13
N GLN A 22 2.71 -10.73 17.13
CA GLN A 22 3.23 -10.80 15.75
C GLN A 22 2.71 -9.57 14.99
N GLY A 23 3.57 -8.55 14.82
CA GLY A 23 3.37 -7.47 13.83
C GLY A 23 2.29 -6.44 14.16
N GLY A 24 2.63 -5.50 15.04
CA GLY A 24 1.78 -4.38 15.43
C GLY A 24 1.28 -3.52 14.25
N GLY A 25 -0.02 -3.22 14.30
CA GLY A 25 -0.68 -2.24 13.44
C GLY A 25 -2.04 -2.74 12.99
N ASN A 26 -3.10 -2.23 13.62
CA ASN A 26 -4.51 -2.43 13.24
C ASN A 26 -4.86 -1.77 11.88
N PHE A 27 -3.95 -1.81 10.90
CA PHE A 27 -4.20 -1.36 9.55
C PHE A 27 -5.02 -2.43 8.85
N GLN A 28 -6.33 -2.28 8.96
CA GLN A 28 -7.26 -3.02 8.11
C GLN A 28 -6.81 -2.88 6.65
N ARG A 29 -6.56 -4.02 6.01
CA ARG A 29 -6.28 -4.06 4.57
C ARG A 29 -7.44 -3.40 3.85
N ARG A 30 -7.17 -2.40 3.02
CA ARG A 30 -8.17 -1.81 2.12
C ARG A 30 -8.66 -2.87 1.14
N THR A 31 -9.96 -2.85 0.86
CA THR A 31 -10.58 -3.67 -0.19
C THR A 31 -10.05 -3.29 -1.59
N PRO A 32 -10.17 -4.16 -2.60
CA PRO A 32 -9.89 -3.80 -3.99
C PRO A 32 -10.66 -2.55 -4.44
N GLU A 33 -11.92 -2.42 -4.04
CA GLU A 33 -12.82 -1.34 -4.43
C GLU A 33 -12.41 0.00 -3.78
N GLU A 34 -11.99 0.00 -2.52
CA GLU A 34 -11.44 1.20 -1.87
C GLU A 34 -10.12 1.65 -2.50
N ARG A 35 -9.27 0.70 -2.91
CA ARG A 35 -8.02 1.01 -3.64
C ARG A 35 -8.31 1.55 -5.02
N LEU A 36 -9.31 0.99 -5.71
CA LEU A 36 -9.77 1.46 -7.01
C LEU A 36 -10.19 2.92 -6.95
N LYS A 37 -11.01 3.30 -5.96
CA LYS A 37 -11.47 4.68 -5.80
C LYS A 37 -10.29 5.67 -5.72
N ILE A 38 -9.24 5.32 -5.00
CA ILE A 38 -8.06 6.19 -4.85
C ILE A 38 -7.36 6.40 -6.19
N VAL A 39 -7.13 5.32 -6.96
CA VAL A 39 -6.45 5.45 -8.25
C VAL A 39 -7.34 6.14 -9.28
N HIS A 40 -8.65 5.87 -9.26
CA HIS A 40 -9.64 6.58 -10.07
C HIS A 40 -9.55 8.09 -9.86
N ASP A 41 -9.62 8.54 -8.60
CA ASP A 41 -9.56 9.97 -8.25
C ASP A 41 -8.23 10.62 -8.72
N LYS A 42 -7.11 9.87 -8.66
CA LYS A 42 -5.81 10.34 -9.15
C LYS A 42 -5.76 10.45 -10.67
N LEU A 43 -6.30 9.47 -11.39
CA LEU A 43 -6.35 9.50 -12.86
C LEU A 43 -7.29 10.58 -13.36
N ASP A 44 -8.47 10.75 -12.73
CA ASP A 44 -9.41 11.80 -13.10
C ASP A 44 -8.79 13.18 -12.90
N SER A 45 -8.12 13.39 -11.76
CA SER A 45 -7.43 14.65 -11.46
C SER A 45 -6.28 14.95 -12.42
N ALA A 46 -5.52 13.93 -12.83
CA ALA A 46 -4.33 14.11 -13.65
C ALA A 46 -4.65 14.24 -15.15
N PHE A 47 -5.64 13.49 -15.64
CA PHE A 47 -5.81 13.27 -17.08
C PHE A 47 -7.18 13.70 -17.61
N LYS A 48 -8.20 13.80 -16.76
CA LYS A 48 -9.59 14.10 -17.18
C LYS A 48 -10.02 13.22 -18.37
N LEU A 49 -9.81 11.91 -18.23
CA LEU A 49 -10.15 10.91 -19.25
C LEU A 49 -11.65 10.94 -19.55
N ASP A 50 -12.03 10.58 -20.78
CA ASP A 50 -13.43 10.31 -21.07
C ASP A 50 -13.93 9.08 -20.28
N ALA A 51 -15.24 8.98 -20.09
CA ALA A 51 -15.85 7.95 -19.25
C ALA A 51 -15.53 6.51 -19.72
N ALA A 52 -15.40 6.28 -21.04
CA ALA A 52 -15.12 4.95 -21.57
C ALA A 52 -13.66 4.56 -21.32
N THR A 53 -12.72 5.49 -21.49
CA THR A 53 -11.31 5.27 -21.16
C THR A 53 -11.09 5.09 -19.66
N MET A 54 -11.78 5.88 -18.82
CA MET A 54 -11.72 5.73 -17.37
C MET A 54 -12.25 4.36 -16.93
N THR A 55 -13.39 3.91 -17.47
CA THR A 55 -13.96 2.59 -17.16
C THR A 55 -12.98 1.46 -17.48
N LYS A 56 -12.30 1.52 -18.63
CA LYS A 56 -11.27 0.53 -18.98
C LYS A 56 -10.07 0.56 -18.04
N ALA A 57 -9.63 1.75 -17.62
CA ALA A 57 -8.55 1.88 -16.66
C ALA A 57 -8.97 1.28 -15.31
N ASP A 58 -10.18 1.57 -14.85
CA ASP A 58 -10.74 1.05 -13.61
C ASP A 58 -10.80 -0.48 -13.61
N ASP A 59 -11.26 -1.10 -14.70
CA ASP A 59 -11.29 -2.56 -14.86
C ASP A 59 -9.89 -3.17 -14.75
N VAL A 60 -8.87 -2.53 -15.34
CA VAL A 60 -7.47 -2.98 -15.26
C VAL A 60 -6.97 -2.92 -13.82
N PHE A 61 -7.24 -1.84 -13.09
CA PHE A 61 -6.82 -1.69 -11.70
C PHE A 61 -7.57 -2.63 -10.75
N LEU A 62 -8.89 -2.78 -10.92
CA LEU A 62 -9.70 -3.66 -10.10
C LEU A 62 -9.24 -5.12 -10.23
N THR A 63 -8.98 -5.55 -11.47
CA THR A 63 -8.43 -6.87 -11.77
C THR A 63 -7.07 -7.03 -11.10
N PHE A 64 -6.16 -6.07 -11.28
CA PHE A 64 -4.84 -6.07 -10.66
C PHE A 64 -4.92 -6.19 -9.12
N TYR A 65 -5.80 -5.46 -8.45
CA TYR A 65 -5.93 -5.53 -6.99
C TYR A 65 -6.47 -6.89 -6.51
N LYS A 66 -7.46 -7.46 -7.21
CA LYS A 66 -7.99 -8.80 -6.91
C LYS A 66 -6.94 -9.89 -7.11
N ASP A 67 -6.22 -9.84 -8.22
CA ASP A 67 -5.14 -10.80 -8.53
C ASP A 67 -3.98 -10.66 -7.55
N SER A 68 -3.64 -9.42 -7.15
CA SER A 68 -2.60 -9.17 -6.16
C SER A 68 -2.96 -9.74 -4.80
N ASP A 69 -4.17 -9.51 -4.32
CA ASP A 69 -4.62 -10.09 -3.04
C ASP A 69 -4.57 -11.61 -3.07
N LYS A 70 -5.20 -12.21 -4.09
CA LYS A 70 -5.19 -13.66 -4.29
C LYS A 70 -3.78 -14.22 -4.33
N LYS A 71 -2.90 -13.65 -5.14
CA LYS A 71 -1.54 -14.17 -5.31
C LYS A 71 -0.69 -14.01 -4.05
N MET A 72 -0.84 -12.91 -3.33
CA MET A 72 -0.13 -12.70 -2.06
C MET A 72 -0.62 -13.65 -0.98
N ASP A 73 -1.93 -13.92 -0.92
CA ASP A 73 -2.49 -14.84 0.05
C ASP A 73 -2.12 -16.31 -0.29
N GLU A 74 -2.06 -16.69 -1.57
CA GLU A 74 -1.52 -17.98 -2.02
C GLU A 74 -0.07 -18.19 -1.59
N ILE A 75 0.82 -17.25 -1.89
CA ILE A 75 2.25 -17.34 -1.54
C ILE A 75 2.43 -17.42 -0.02
N ARG A 76 1.70 -16.61 0.75
CA ARG A 76 1.76 -16.65 2.21
C ARG A 76 1.28 -17.97 2.78
N SER A 77 0.17 -18.49 2.26
CA SER A 77 -0.40 -19.77 2.70
C SER A 77 0.52 -20.94 2.39
N ALA A 78 1.31 -20.84 1.32
CA ALA A 78 2.35 -21.80 0.95
C ALA A 78 3.67 -21.62 1.73
N GLY A 79 3.76 -20.65 2.65
CA GLY A 79 5.00 -20.36 3.38
C GLY A 79 6.09 -19.69 2.54
N GLY A 80 5.72 -19.06 1.43
CA GLY A 80 6.63 -18.50 0.45
C GLY A 80 7.51 -17.36 0.99
N ALA A 81 8.73 -17.28 0.46
CA ALA A 81 9.74 -16.33 0.89
C ALA A 81 9.43 -14.88 0.46
N ARG A 82 10.17 -13.93 1.04
CA ARG A 82 10.03 -12.52 0.71
C ARG A 82 10.36 -12.23 -0.76
N GLU A 83 11.36 -12.92 -1.29
CA GLU A 83 11.79 -12.83 -2.69
C GLU A 83 10.66 -13.24 -3.64
N GLU A 84 9.96 -14.33 -3.33
CA GLU A 84 8.82 -14.82 -4.12
C GLU A 84 7.67 -13.81 -4.12
N MET A 85 7.34 -13.24 -2.95
CA MET A 85 6.35 -12.17 -2.86
C MET A 85 6.75 -10.94 -3.68
N MET A 86 8.03 -10.56 -3.66
CA MET A 86 8.54 -9.42 -4.44
C MET A 86 8.46 -9.68 -5.94
N ALA A 87 8.90 -10.86 -6.39
CA ALA A 87 8.85 -11.25 -7.81
C ALA A 87 7.40 -11.32 -8.32
N ALA A 88 6.50 -11.91 -7.56
CA ALA A 88 5.08 -11.97 -7.92
C ALA A 88 4.44 -10.58 -7.99
N ARG A 89 4.77 -9.67 -7.06
CA ARG A 89 4.32 -8.27 -7.14
C ARG A 89 4.84 -7.57 -8.38
N GLN A 90 6.13 -7.72 -8.68
CA GLN A 90 6.72 -7.11 -9.85
C GLN A 90 6.02 -7.59 -11.13
N LYS A 91 5.83 -8.90 -11.27
CA LYS A 91 5.13 -9.49 -12.41
C LYS A 91 3.71 -8.93 -12.58
N LEU A 92 2.93 -8.86 -11.50
CA LEU A 92 1.57 -8.30 -11.56
C LEU A 92 1.56 -6.81 -11.95
N MET A 93 2.56 -6.03 -11.50
CA MET A 93 2.70 -4.62 -11.88
C MET A 93 3.03 -4.48 -13.38
N GLU A 94 3.92 -5.34 -13.89
CA GLU A 94 4.27 -5.37 -15.32
C GLU A 94 3.06 -5.76 -16.18
N GLU A 95 2.29 -6.76 -15.77
CA GLU A 95 1.05 -7.17 -16.47
C GLU A 95 0.00 -6.05 -16.48
N ARG A 96 -0.17 -5.34 -15.36
CA ARG A 96 -1.05 -4.17 -15.28
C ARG A 96 -0.58 -3.06 -16.22
N ASP A 97 0.71 -2.74 -16.21
CA ASP A 97 1.27 -1.68 -17.06
C ASP A 97 1.16 -2.02 -18.55
N ALA A 98 1.31 -3.29 -18.91
CA ALA A 98 1.08 -3.76 -20.27
C ALA A 98 -0.38 -3.52 -20.72
N LYS A 99 -1.35 -3.83 -19.84
CA LYS A 99 -2.77 -3.55 -20.11
C LYS A 99 -3.06 -2.05 -20.18
N LEU A 100 -2.49 -1.25 -19.29
CA LEU A 100 -2.68 0.21 -19.26
C LEU A 100 -2.14 0.91 -20.52
N LYS A 101 -1.05 0.41 -21.13
CA LYS A 101 -0.55 0.95 -22.41
C LYS A 101 -1.56 0.84 -23.57
N GLY A 102 -2.54 -0.07 -23.46
CA GLY A 102 -3.66 -0.16 -24.42
C GLY A 102 -4.83 0.78 -24.12
N VAL A 103 -4.80 1.47 -22.97
CA VAL A 103 -5.88 2.35 -22.49
C VAL A 103 -5.43 3.80 -22.43
N LEU A 104 -4.22 4.04 -21.92
CA LEU A 104 -3.62 5.36 -21.74
C LEU A 104 -2.65 5.67 -22.89
N THR A 105 -2.54 6.95 -23.24
CA THR A 105 -1.50 7.42 -24.17
C THR A 105 -0.10 7.26 -23.57
N GLU A 106 0.93 7.28 -24.41
CA GLU A 106 2.33 7.20 -23.93
C GLU A 106 2.67 8.30 -22.92
N ALA A 107 2.21 9.54 -23.17
CA ALA A 107 2.43 10.66 -22.27
C ALA A 107 1.75 10.46 -20.91
N GLN A 108 0.51 9.96 -20.90
CA GLN A 108 -0.21 9.63 -19.66
C GLN A 108 0.46 8.46 -18.93
N MET A 109 0.92 7.43 -19.65
CA MET A 109 1.68 6.32 -19.04
C MET A 109 2.98 6.81 -18.40
N LYS A 110 3.67 7.78 -19.01
CA LYS A 110 4.87 8.38 -18.42
C LYS A 110 4.53 9.11 -17.11
N ILE A 111 3.49 9.95 -17.09
CA ILE A 111 3.03 10.63 -15.87
C ILE A 111 2.61 9.61 -14.79
N TRP A 112 1.93 8.54 -15.19
CA TRP A 112 1.56 7.45 -14.30
C TRP A 112 2.79 6.85 -13.61
N LYS A 113 3.82 6.45 -14.38
CA LYS A 113 5.03 5.80 -13.85
C LYS A 113 5.91 6.74 -13.04
N ASP A 114 6.03 7.99 -13.47
CA ASP A 114 6.98 8.94 -12.88
C ASP A 114 6.40 9.67 -11.66
N GLN A 115 5.07 9.86 -11.61
CA GLN A 115 4.44 10.72 -10.60
C GLN A 115 3.34 10.01 -9.81
N ILE A 116 2.32 9.45 -10.48
CA ILE A 116 1.11 8.97 -9.79
C ILE A 116 1.41 7.69 -9.00
N GLU A 117 1.98 6.67 -9.64
CA GLU A 117 2.27 5.39 -8.98
C GLU A 117 3.23 5.55 -7.79
N PRO A 118 4.37 6.26 -7.91
CA PRO A 118 5.28 6.47 -6.78
C PRO A 118 4.63 7.19 -5.60
N ALA A 119 3.78 8.20 -5.87
CA ALA A 119 3.08 8.97 -4.84
C ALA A 119 2.04 8.15 -4.06
N MET A 120 1.59 7.01 -4.60
CA MET A 120 0.64 6.12 -3.92
C MET A 120 1.30 5.06 -3.04
N ARG A 121 2.63 4.92 -3.09
CA ARG A 121 3.33 3.95 -2.25
C ARG A 121 3.28 4.41 -0.79
N PRO A 122 3.03 3.50 0.17
CA PRO A 122 3.10 3.85 1.58
C PRO A 122 4.46 4.47 1.90
N GLN A 123 4.46 5.70 2.41
CA GLN A 123 5.68 6.31 2.92
C GLN A 123 6.13 5.47 4.12
N ARG A 124 7.30 4.83 4.01
CA ARG A 124 7.92 4.19 5.18
C ARG A 124 8.16 5.31 6.19
N PRO A 125 7.72 5.16 7.47
CA PRO A 125 8.13 6.08 8.51
C PRO A 125 9.64 6.22 8.45
N ALA A 126 10.13 7.45 8.32
CA ALA A 126 11.56 7.73 8.36
C ALA A 126 12.09 7.22 9.71
N GLY A 127 12.89 6.15 9.66
CA GLY A 127 13.69 5.62 10.77
C GLY A 127 13.10 5.76 12.17
N GLY A 128 12.35 4.75 12.62
CA GLY A 128 12.34 4.38 14.04
C GLY A 128 13.67 3.72 14.43
N GLY A 129 14.78 4.38 14.10
CA GLY A 129 16.11 4.08 14.62
C GLY A 129 16.36 5.05 15.76
N GLY A 130 16.04 4.65 16.98
CA GLY A 130 16.14 5.51 18.14
C GLY A 130 16.01 4.73 19.44
N GLN A 131 17.14 4.13 19.85
CA GLN A 131 17.47 3.51 21.15
C GLN A 131 17.00 2.07 21.36
#